data_AF-A0A3N5KJ80-F1
#
_entry.id   AF-A0A3N5KJ80-F1
#
_cell.length_a   1.000
_cell.length_b   1.000
_cell.length_c   1.000
_cell.angle_alpha   90.00
_cell.angle_beta   90.00
_cell.angle_gamma   90.00
#
_symmetry.space_group_name_H-M   'P 1'
#
loop_
_entity.id
_entity.type
_entity.pdbx_description
1 polymer ?
#
loop_
_entity_poly.entity_id
_entity_poly.type
_entity_poly.pdbx_seq_one_letter_code
_entity_poly.pdbx_strand_id
1 'polypeptide(L)'
;MSIKNAATIVLATAGLAGFGAVAHADAAAGKATFEEVCAECHEAADFEGEDAKALADSIKKISAGQMKHKKALKLTDQQAADVAAYMAGGGK
;
A
#
# COMPACT_ATOMS: atom_id res chain seq x y z
N MET A 1 -27.28 22.54 -27.56
CA MET A 1 -27.82 21.96 -26.30
C MET A 1 -28.18 20.52 -26.63
N SER A 2 -27.38 19.52 -26.26
CA SER A 2 -27.43 18.91 -24.93
C SER A 2 -26.19 18.03 -24.71
N ILE A 3 -25.38 18.37 -23.70
CA ILE A 3 -24.26 17.56 -23.18
C ILE A 3 -24.82 16.77 -21.99
N LYS A 4 -24.84 15.44 -22.07
CA LYS A 4 -25.27 14.49 -21.04
C LYS A 4 -24.45 13.20 -21.29
N ASN A 5 -23.57 12.68 -20.45
CA ASN A 5 -23.31 12.83 -19.03
C ASN A 5 -21.81 12.54 -18.81
N ALA A 6 -21.08 13.47 -18.20
CA ALA A 6 -19.77 13.20 -17.63
C ALA A 6 -19.99 12.51 -16.27
N ALA A 7 -19.74 11.20 -16.21
CA ALA A 7 -19.72 10.48 -14.94
C ALA A 7 -18.38 10.76 -14.26
N THR A 8 -18.48 11.59 -13.22
CA THR A 8 -17.44 12.17 -12.40
C THR A 8 -16.59 11.10 -11.72
N ILE A 9 -15.29 11.13 -11.98
CA ILE A 9 -14.27 10.45 -11.16
C ILE A 9 -14.30 11.12 -9.78
N VAL A 10 -14.76 10.40 -8.75
CA VAL A 10 -14.58 10.82 -7.36
C VAL A 10 -13.25 10.23 -6.90
N LEU A 11 -12.17 10.95 -7.18
CA LEU A 11 -10.90 10.74 -6.51
C LEU A 11 -11.01 11.45 -5.15
N ALA A 12 -11.37 10.69 -4.11
CA ALA A 12 -11.41 11.20 -2.74
C ALA A 12 -9.97 11.31 -2.18
N THR A 13 -9.25 12.35 -2.60
CA THR A 13 -8.04 12.80 -1.89
C THR A 13 -8.46 13.76 -0.78
N ALA A 14 -8.56 13.27 0.46
CA ALA A 14 -8.60 14.16 1.61
C ALA A 14 -8.11 13.47 2.88
N GLY A 15 -6.95 13.91 3.34
CA GLY A 15 -6.59 13.86 4.75
C GLY A 15 -5.18 13.35 5.00
N LEU A 16 -4.20 14.25 5.04
CA LEU A 16 -3.22 14.27 6.13
C LEU A 16 -2.43 15.60 6.10
N ALA A 17 -2.98 16.64 6.74
CA ALA A 17 -2.18 17.75 7.22
C ALA A 17 -1.69 17.39 8.63
N GLY A 18 -0.48 16.83 8.72
CA GLY A 18 0.21 16.52 9.97
C GLY A 18 1.70 16.77 9.78
N PHE A 19 2.24 17.74 10.51
CA PHE A 19 3.63 18.18 10.42
C PHE A 19 4.61 17.05 10.80
N GLY A 20 5.24 16.52 9.77
CA GLY A 20 6.30 15.53 9.76
C GLY A 20 6.49 15.19 8.29
N ALA A 21 7.69 14.84 7.84
CA ALA A 21 7.85 14.29 6.50
C ALA A 21 7.16 12.93 6.45
N VAL A 22 5.82 12.93 6.37
CA VAL A 22 5.02 11.75 6.07
C VAL A 22 5.35 11.45 4.63
N ALA A 23 6.17 10.43 4.42
CA ALA A 23 6.22 9.68 3.18
C ALA A 23 4.77 9.42 2.77
N HIS A 24 4.27 10.19 1.80
CA HIS A 24 2.97 9.92 1.21
C HIS A 24 3.07 8.55 0.56
N ALA A 25 2.33 7.58 1.08
CA ALA A 25 2.28 6.25 0.49
C ALA A 25 1.55 6.33 -0.87
N ASP A 26 2.12 5.71 -1.88
CA ASP A 26 1.58 5.62 -3.23
C ASP A 26 1.09 4.18 -3.46
N ALA A 27 -0.24 3.98 -3.41
CA ALA A 27 -0.84 2.66 -3.60
C ALA A 27 -0.61 2.10 -5.03
N ALA A 28 -0.41 2.95 -6.04
CA ALA A 28 -0.13 2.50 -7.40
C ALA A 28 1.32 1.97 -7.51
N ALA A 29 2.29 2.64 -6.89
CA ALA A 29 3.65 2.12 -6.74
C ALA A 29 3.66 0.84 -5.85
N GLY A 30 2.79 0.81 -4.83
CA GLY A 30 2.57 -0.33 -3.96
C GLY A 30 2.08 -1.55 -4.72
N LYS A 31 1.15 -1.39 -5.66
CA LYS A 31 0.66 -2.47 -6.53
C LYS A 31 1.78 -3.17 -7.29
N ALA A 32 2.67 -2.41 -7.92
CA ALA A 32 3.79 -2.99 -8.67
C ALA A 32 4.71 -3.81 -7.75
N THR A 33 5.01 -3.29 -6.56
CA THR A 33 5.82 -4.00 -5.56
C THR A 33 5.11 -5.26 -5.06
N PHE A 34 3.80 -5.18 -4.83
CA PHE A 34 2.99 -6.33 -4.40
C PHE A 34 3.00 -7.44 -5.44
N GLU A 35 2.77 -7.11 -6.71
CA GLU A 35 2.75 -8.07 -7.82
C GLU A 35 4.09 -8.77 -8.00
N GLU A 36 5.20 -8.06 -7.83
CA GLU A 36 6.56 -8.63 -7.97
C GLU A 36 6.97 -9.48 -6.77
N VAL A 37 6.66 -9.04 -5.54
CA VAL A 37 7.29 -9.57 -4.32
C VAL A 37 6.34 -10.42 -3.47
N CYS A 38 5.06 -10.05 -3.43
CA CYS A 38 4.09 -10.56 -2.47
C CYS A 38 3.08 -11.53 -3.11
N ALA A 39 2.69 -11.28 -4.36
CA ALA A 39 1.56 -11.94 -5.01
C ALA A 39 1.75 -13.44 -5.28
N GLU A 40 2.98 -13.96 -5.20
CA GLU A 40 3.22 -15.41 -5.28
C GLU A 40 2.58 -16.17 -4.10
N CYS A 41 2.42 -15.51 -2.94
CA CYS A 41 1.97 -16.15 -1.70
C CYS A 41 0.73 -15.51 -1.07
N HIS A 42 0.37 -14.31 -1.48
CA HIS A 42 -0.67 -13.51 -0.85
C HIS A 42 -1.57 -12.86 -1.89
N GLU A 43 -2.85 -12.73 -1.57
CA GLU A 43 -3.77 -11.89 -2.32
C GLU A 43 -3.94 -10.57 -1.57
N ALA A 44 -4.03 -9.43 -2.28
CA ALA A 44 -4.15 -8.13 -1.61
C ALA A 44 -5.42 -8.05 -0.75
N ALA A 45 -6.48 -8.76 -1.15
CA ALA A 45 -7.73 -8.89 -0.41
C ALA A 45 -7.56 -9.55 0.97
N ASP A 46 -6.49 -10.32 1.21
CA ASP A 46 -6.19 -10.93 2.52
C ASP A 46 -5.96 -9.88 3.62
N PHE A 47 -5.65 -8.64 3.22
CA PHE A 47 -5.29 -7.54 4.12
C PHE A 47 -6.27 -6.36 4.03
N GLU A 48 -7.41 -6.54 3.37
CA GLU A 48 -8.38 -5.45 3.19
C GLU A 48 -8.90 -4.95 4.55
N GLY A 49 -8.77 -3.64 4.78
CA GLY A 49 -9.22 -3.00 6.01
C GLY A 49 -8.25 -3.11 7.19
N GLU A 50 -7.10 -3.77 7.01
CA GLU A 50 -6.01 -3.77 7.99
C GLU A 50 -5.36 -2.38 8.11
N ASP A 51 -4.71 -2.12 9.24
CA ASP A 51 -3.99 -0.86 9.45
C ASP A 51 -2.72 -0.79 8.57
N ALA A 52 -2.72 0.11 7.59
CA ALA A 52 -1.60 0.28 6.66
C ALA A 52 -0.27 0.57 7.39
N LYS A 53 -0.30 1.27 8.53
CA LYS A 53 0.91 1.55 9.29
C LYS A 53 1.46 0.27 9.95
N ALA A 54 0.61 -0.55 10.56
CA ALA A 54 0.99 -1.82 11.17
C ALA A 54 1.51 -2.82 10.13
N LEU A 55 0.90 -2.85 8.94
CA LEU A 55 1.40 -3.62 7.80
C LEU A 55 2.80 -3.15 7.38
N ALA A 56 2.99 -1.84 7.16
CA ALA A 56 4.28 -1.27 6.79
C ALA A 56 5.37 -1.56 7.84
N ASP A 57 5.04 -1.43 9.13
CA ASP A 57 5.95 -1.74 10.23
C ASP A 57 6.33 -3.24 10.25
N SER A 58 5.40 -4.13 9.93
CA SER A 58 5.67 -5.57 9.82
C SER A 58 6.57 -5.89 8.63
N ILE A 59 6.31 -5.29 7.46
CA ILE A 59 7.13 -5.43 6.26
C ILE A 59 8.57 -4.94 6.51
N LYS A 60 8.74 -3.82 7.21
CA LYS A 60 10.08 -3.33 7.62
C LYS A 60 10.79 -4.31 8.56
N LYS A 61 10.10 -4.88 9.55
CA LYS A 61 10.68 -5.91 10.44
C LYS A 61 11.10 -7.14 9.65
N ILE A 62 10.33 -7.58 8.66
CA ILE A 62 10.70 -8.69 7.78
C ILE A 62 11.94 -8.32 6.96
N SER A 63 11.98 -7.14 6.36
CA SER A 63 13.11 -6.67 5.55
C SER A 63 14.39 -6.49 6.37
N ALA A 64 14.26 -6.13 7.65
CA ALA A 64 15.36 -6.03 8.61
C ALA A 64 15.78 -7.40 9.20
N GLY A 65 15.12 -8.51 8.83
CA GLY A 65 15.39 -9.84 9.39
C GLY A 65 14.95 -10.02 10.85
N GLN A 66 14.17 -9.09 11.39
CA GLN A 66 13.66 -9.10 12.77
C GLN A 66 12.37 -9.93 12.91
N MET A 67 11.71 -10.25 11.79
CA MET A 67 10.53 -11.11 11.74
C MET A 67 10.76 -12.23 10.72
N LYS A 68 10.47 -13.48 11.10
CA LYS A 68 10.60 -14.63 10.20
C LYS A 68 9.51 -14.56 9.13
N HIS A 69 9.92 -14.68 7.88
CA HIS A 69 9.05 -14.74 6.72
C HIS A 69 9.62 -15.79 5.75
N LYS A 70 8.77 -16.39 4.90
CA LYS A 70 9.18 -17.50 4.02
C LYS A 70 10.31 -17.09 3.07
N LYS A 71 10.27 -15.86 2.57
CA LYS A 71 11.33 -15.25 1.75
C LYS A 71 11.89 -14.03 2.47
N ALA A 72 13.20 -13.83 2.37
CA ALA A 72 13.83 -12.59 2.80
C ALA A 72 13.39 -11.45 1.87
N LEU A 73 12.94 -10.34 2.45
CA LEU A 73 12.55 -9.14 1.71
C LEU A 73 13.65 -8.09 1.79
N LYS A 74 13.77 -7.26 0.75
CA LYS A 74 14.64 -6.08 0.74
C LYS A 74 13.86 -4.90 0.20
N LEU A 75 12.95 -4.38 1.01
CA LEU A 75 12.17 -3.19 0.67
C LEU A 75 12.70 -1.98 1.44
N THR A 76 12.71 -0.83 0.78
CA THR A 76 12.93 0.46 1.44
C THR A 76 11.71 0.84 2.29
N ASP A 77 11.88 1.81 3.20
CA ASP A 77 10.78 2.31 4.03
C ASP A 77 9.61 2.84 3.19
N GLN A 78 9.90 3.49 2.06
CA GLN A 78 8.89 3.99 1.14
C GLN A 78 8.14 2.83 0.46
N GLN A 79 8.86 1.85 -0.09
CA GLN A 79 8.23 0.67 -0.71
C GLN A 79 7.36 -0.11 0.29
N ALA A 80 7.79 -0.21 1.55
CA ALA A 80 7.00 -0.83 2.60
C ALA A 80 5.71 -0.05 2.91
N ALA A 81 5.76 1.29 2.90
CA ALA A 81 4.58 2.12 3.07
C ALA A 81 3.62 2.03 1.87
N ASP A 82 4.16 2.07 0.65
CA ASP A 82 3.42 1.99 -0.61
C ASP A 82 2.68 0.65 -0.73
N VAL A 83 3.39 -0.47 -0.53
CA VAL A 83 2.79 -1.81 -0.61
C VAL A 83 1.77 -2.05 0.49
N ALA A 84 2.02 -1.54 1.71
CA ALA A 84 1.07 -1.64 2.81
C ALA A 84 -0.21 -0.85 2.55
N ALA A 85 -0.12 0.32 1.92
CA ALA A 85 -1.29 1.09 1.52
C ALA A 85 -2.13 0.34 0.48
N TYR A 86 -1.49 -0.29 -0.51
CA TYR A 86 -2.17 -1.13 -1.50
C TYR A 86 -2.83 -2.37 -0.86
N MET A 87 -2.12 -3.04 0.06
CA MET A 87 -2.62 -4.21 0.79
C MET A 87 -3.80 -3.88 1.70
N ALA A 88 -3.71 -2.83 2.52
CA ALA A 88 -4.81 -2.33 3.34
C ALA A 88 -6.03 -1.92 2.50
N GLY A 89 -5.76 -1.42 1.29
CA GLY A 89 -6.76 -1.14 0.28
C GLY A 89 -7.47 -2.40 -0.22
N GLY A 90 -6.96 -3.61 -0.05
CA GLY A 90 -7.54 -4.83 -0.64
C GLY A 90 -7.26 -4.96 -2.14
N GLY A 91 -6.24 -4.27 -2.65
CA GLY A 91 -5.87 -4.29 -4.06
C GLY A 91 -6.63 -3.32 -4.97
N LYS A 92 -7.28 -2.31 -4.39
CA LYS A 92 -8.01 -1.24 -5.09
C LYS A 92 -7.35 0.12 -4.95
#